data_AF-A0A936B2H6-F1
#
_entry.id   AF-A0A936B2H6-F1
#
_cell.length_a   1.000
_cell.length_b   1.000
_cell.length_c   1.000
_cell.angle_alpha   90.00
_cell.angle_beta   90.00
_cell.angle_gamma   90.00
#
_symmetry.space_group_name_H-M   'P 1'
#
loop_
_entity.id
_entity.type
_entity.pdbx_description
1 polymer ?
#
loop_
_entity_poly.entity_id
_entity_poly.type
_entity_poly.pdbx_seq_one_letter_code
_entity_poly.pdbx_strand_id
1 'polypeptide(L)'
;MSESSLISNSPFAMPPVSWGASWPTLQVYAQVLGKVRRALAPRQKHWSHVSLRVSTTGLTTSPMPHPPFLVELALDLVAHEWVYQSSKGTAERRPLGGQSPAAFLAEVTAVLGRDGLHPEIDPAPFHDERVGVYDQAAVGEFAAVLRQIYMLMSQFKGELRGETSPIQMWPHHFDLAMLAFSGRLVEGQDPANEEYADEQMNFGFAPADASIPEPYFYITAYPFQPQLMETPLPTAAYWHTAGFTGAILPYAALTTAEAPDQLLLGFWRTVYGAWEKIVKSESKR
;
A
#
# COMPACT_ATOMS: atom_id res chain seq x y z
N MET A 1 1.41 -23.86 23.96
CA MET A 1 1.27 -24.25 22.55
C MET A 1 2.27 -23.43 21.78
N SER A 2 3.28 -24.06 21.17
CA SER A 2 4.24 -23.35 20.32
C SER A 2 3.51 -22.97 19.05
N GLU A 3 3.24 -21.68 18.88
CA GLU A 3 2.73 -21.15 17.61
C GLU A 3 3.85 -21.32 16.58
N SER A 4 3.63 -22.23 15.63
CA SER A 4 4.45 -22.35 14.44
C SER A 4 4.43 -21.01 13.71
N SER A 5 5.60 -20.43 13.41
CA SER A 5 5.65 -19.30 12.49
C SER A 5 4.97 -19.72 11.18
N LEU A 6 4.02 -18.92 10.71
CA LEU A 6 3.24 -19.19 9.49
C LEU A 6 4.12 -19.32 8.24
N ILE A 7 5.37 -18.87 8.32
CA ILE A 7 6.39 -19.02 7.29
C ILE A 7 7.25 -20.24 7.67
N SER A 8 6.82 -21.42 7.21
CA SER A 8 7.53 -22.69 7.35
C SER A 8 8.63 -22.80 6.29
N ASN A 9 9.88 -23.11 6.70
CA ASN A 9 11.01 -23.84 6.08
C ASN A 9 11.24 -23.89 4.54
N SER A 10 10.44 -23.25 3.70
CA SER A 10 10.77 -22.97 2.30
C SER A 10 11.61 -21.69 2.29
N PRO A 11 12.70 -21.61 1.51
CA PRO A 11 13.44 -20.36 1.41
C PRO A 11 12.49 -19.30 0.88
N PHE A 12 12.14 -18.35 1.74
CA PHE A 12 11.42 -17.15 1.35
C PHE A 12 12.36 -16.40 0.41
N ALA A 13 12.02 -16.34 -0.87
CA ALA A 13 12.81 -15.64 -1.88
C ALA A 13 12.05 -14.41 -2.36
N MET A 14 12.73 -13.27 -2.39
CA MET A 14 12.19 -12.05 -2.99
C MET A 14 12.40 -12.11 -4.51
N PRO A 15 11.33 -12.10 -5.33
CA PRO A 15 11.45 -12.19 -6.78
C PRO A 15 12.31 -11.05 -7.35
N PRO A 16 13.04 -11.27 -8.46
CA PRO A 16 13.58 -10.15 -9.22
C PRO A 16 12.44 -9.26 -9.74
N VAL A 17 12.78 -8.02 -10.05
CA VAL A 17 11.81 -7.02 -10.46
C VAL A 17 12.09 -6.58 -11.88
N SER A 18 11.12 -6.80 -12.76
CA SER A 18 11.13 -6.25 -14.11
C SER A 18 9.79 -5.64 -14.53
N TRP A 19 8.98 -5.12 -13.59
CA TRP A 19 7.64 -4.57 -13.90
C TRP A 19 7.64 -3.43 -14.93
N GLY A 20 8.82 -2.86 -15.24
CA GLY A 20 9.04 -2.03 -16.42
C GLY A 20 8.13 -0.80 -16.45
N ALA A 21 7.64 -0.45 -17.63
CA ALA A 21 6.72 0.67 -17.83
C ALA A 21 5.25 0.34 -17.48
N SER A 22 4.96 -0.82 -16.86
CA SER A 22 3.58 -1.23 -16.52
C SER A 22 3.07 -0.62 -15.22
N TRP A 23 3.95 -0.27 -14.26
CA TRP A 23 3.53 0.24 -12.96
C TRP A 23 2.74 1.58 -13.03
N PRO A 24 3.05 2.55 -13.93
CA PRO A 24 2.25 3.77 -14.05
C PRO A 24 0.81 3.47 -14.52
N THR A 25 0.63 2.48 -15.39
CA THR A 25 -0.70 2.02 -15.82
C THR A 25 -1.46 1.41 -14.65
N LEU A 26 -0.81 0.54 -13.84
CA LEU A 26 -1.41 -0.01 -12.63
C LEU A 26 -1.77 1.08 -11.61
N GLN A 27 -0.92 2.10 -11.46
CA GLN A 27 -1.18 3.26 -10.60
C GLN A 27 -2.45 3.98 -11.04
N VAL A 28 -2.61 4.27 -12.34
CA VAL A 28 -3.84 4.89 -12.86
C VAL A 28 -5.07 4.05 -12.54
N TYR A 29 -5.01 2.73 -12.76
CA TYR A 29 -6.13 1.84 -12.45
C TYR A 29 -6.46 1.83 -10.96
N ALA A 30 -5.44 1.79 -10.09
CA ALA A 30 -5.62 1.90 -8.66
C ALA A 30 -6.22 3.26 -8.27
N GLN A 31 -5.83 4.36 -8.93
CA GLN A 31 -6.36 5.70 -8.68
C GLN A 31 -7.85 5.79 -9.02
N VAL A 32 -8.29 5.23 -10.15
CA VAL A 32 -9.71 5.17 -10.50
C VAL A 32 -10.50 4.43 -9.41
N LEU A 33 -10.05 3.23 -9.01
CA LEU A 33 -10.72 2.49 -7.92
C LEU A 33 -10.69 3.27 -6.60
N GLY A 34 -9.59 3.95 -6.28
CA GLY A 34 -9.48 4.80 -5.09
C GLY A 34 -10.45 5.98 -5.10
N LYS A 35 -10.72 6.59 -6.28
CA LYS A 35 -11.74 7.63 -6.44
C LYS A 35 -13.16 7.08 -6.26
N VAL A 36 -13.44 5.88 -6.78
CA VAL A 36 -14.71 5.19 -6.51
C VAL A 36 -14.89 4.97 -5.01
N ARG A 37 -13.86 4.49 -4.30
CA ARG A 37 -13.95 4.33 -2.84
C ARG A 37 -14.15 5.64 -2.12
N ARG A 38 -13.44 6.70 -2.49
CA ARG A 38 -13.60 8.03 -1.90
C ARG A 38 -15.05 8.53 -2.02
N ALA A 39 -15.72 8.23 -3.14
CA ALA A 39 -17.09 8.65 -3.38
C ALA A 39 -18.14 7.75 -2.70
N LEU A 40 -17.90 6.44 -2.61
CA LEU A 40 -18.92 5.47 -2.18
C LEU A 40 -18.72 4.91 -0.77
N ALA A 41 -17.50 4.85 -0.26
CA ALA A 41 -17.21 4.28 1.05
C ALA A 41 -17.38 5.33 2.16
N PRO A 42 -17.90 4.95 3.34
CA PRO A 42 -17.93 5.84 4.49
C PRO A 42 -16.54 6.35 4.82
N ARG A 43 -16.43 7.66 5.10
CA ARG A 43 -15.16 8.27 5.52
C ARG A 43 -14.59 7.51 6.72
N GLN A 44 -13.31 7.18 6.63
CA GLN A 44 -12.54 6.49 7.66
C GLN A 44 -11.35 7.33 8.09
N LYS A 45 -10.93 7.10 9.34
CA LYS A 45 -9.74 7.73 9.92
C LYS A 45 -8.49 7.57 9.05
N HIS A 46 -7.61 8.57 9.06
CA HIS A 46 -6.38 8.60 8.27
C HIS A 46 -6.61 8.37 6.78
N TRP A 47 -7.74 8.86 6.25
CA TRP A 47 -8.13 8.65 4.85
C TRP A 47 -8.20 7.18 4.41
N SER A 48 -8.29 6.21 5.34
CA SER A 48 -8.21 4.77 5.04
C SER A 48 -9.31 4.24 4.10
N HIS A 49 -10.34 5.06 3.83
CA HIS A 49 -11.42 4.79 2.90
C HIS A 49 -11.03 5.01 1.44
N VAL A 50 -9.92 5.69 1.13
CA VAL A 50 -9.50 5.92 -0.27
C VAL A 50 -8.52 4.87 -0.79
N SER A 51 -7.89 4.10 0.10
CA SER A 51 -6.84 3.13 -0.21
C SER A 51 -7.39 1.76 -0.59
N LEU A 52 -6.61 0.97 -1.34
CA LEU A 52 -6.96 -0.41 -1.70
C LEU A 52 -6.37 -1.41 -0.70
N ARG A 53 -6.95 -2.61 -0.64
CA ARG A 53 -6.48 -3.74 0.16
C ARG A 53 -5.82 -4.77 -0.74
N VAL A 54 -4.80 -5.45 -0.23
CA VAL A 54 -4.25 -6.62 -0.92
C VAL A 54 -5.25 -7.78 -0.80
N SER A 55 -5.52 -8.43 -1.92
CA SER A 55 -6.31 -9.66 -2.00
C SER A 55 -5.43 -10.83 -2.42
N THR A 56 -6.00 -12.03 -2.51
CA THR A 56 -5.30 -13.22 -2.99
C THR A 56 -4.79 -13.09 -4.43
N THR A 57 -5.47 -12.27 -5.26
CA THR A 57 -5.15 -12.13 -6.68
C THR A 57 -4.63 -10.75 -7.08
N GLY A 58 -4.62 -9.77 -6.17
CA GLY A 58 -4.11 -8.44 -6.48
C GLY A 58 -4.58 -7.39 -5.48
N LEU A 59 -5.35 -6.43 -5.97
CA LEU A 59 -5.83 -5.29 -5.19
C LEU A 59 -7.35 -5.24 -5.23
N THR A 60 -7.98 -4.94 -4.10
CA THR A 60 -9.44 -4.81 -4.00
C THR A 60 -9.81 -3.54 -3.25
N THR A 61 -10.98 -2.99 -3.56
CA THR A 61 -11.61 -2.00 -2.70
C THR A 61 -12.05 -2.60 -1.37
N SER A 62 -12.12 -3.93 -1.22
CA SER A 62 -12.95 -4.60 -0.22
C SER A 62 -14.44 -4.23 -0.38
N PRO A 63 -15.36 -4.91 0.33
CA PRO A 63 -16.76 -4.55 0.28
C PRO A 63 -16.98 -3.10 0.71
N MET A 64 -17.63 -2.33 -0.14
CA MET A 64 -18.07 -0.97 0.13
C MET A 64 -19.59 -0.97 0.36
N PRO A 65 -20.09 -0.39 1.46
CA PRO A 65 -21.51 -0.36 1.73
C PRO A 65 -22.22 0.66 0.83
N HIS A 66 -23.22 0.21 0.09
CA HIS A 66 -24.15 1.05 -0.66
C HIS A 66 -25.59 0.52 -0.48
N PRO A 67 -26.24 0.85 0.65
CA PRO A 67 -27.53 0.25 1.02
C PRO A 67 -28.54 0.29 -0.13
N PRO A 68 -29.24 -0.83 -0.41
CA PRO A 68 -29.35 -2.04 0.41
C PRO A 68 -28.30 -3.14 0.14
N PHE A 69 -27.23 -2.86 -0.60
CA PHE A 69 -26.25 -3.88 -1.03
C PHE A 69 -24.80 -3.46 -0.77
N LEU A 70 -23.88 -4.39 -1.01
CA LEU A 70 -22.44 -4.14 -1.01
C LEU A 70 -21.93 -4.17 -2.44
N VAL A 71 -20.92 -3.36 -2.73
CA VAL A 71 -20.19 -3.41 -3.99
C VAL A 71 -18.69 -3.53 -3.76
N GLU A 72 -18.01 -4.21 -4.66
CA GLU A 72 -16.57 -4.41 -4.61
C GLU A 72 -16.00 -4.29 -6.02
N LEU A 73 -14.87 -3.58 -6.14
CA LEU A 73 -14.06 -3.56 -7.35
C LEU A 73 -12.69 -4.16 -7.03
N ALA A 74 -12.11 -4.89 -7.96
CA ALA A 74 -10.78 -5.45 -7.82
C ALA A 74 -9.97 -5.34 -9.10
N LEU A 75 -8.66 -5.23 -8.95
CA LEU A 75 -7.66 -5.50 -9.98
C LEU A 75 -7.13 -6.91 -9.71
N ASP A 76 -7.63 -7.88 -10.45
CA ASP A 76 -7.12 -9.25 -10.45
C ASP A 76 -5.87 -9.29 -11.33
N LEU A 77 -4.71 -9.21 -10.68
CA LEU A 77 -3.41 -9.16 -11.35
C LEU A 77 -2.90 -10.54 -11.77
N VAL A 78 -3.63 -11.62 -11.41
CA VAL A 78 -3.32 -12.99 -11.80
C VAL A 78 -4.11 -13.37 -13.06
N ALA A 79 -5.40 -13.07 -13.09
CA ALA A 79 -6.25 -13.26 -14.26
C ALA A 79 -6.09 -12.13 -15.30
N HIS A 80 -5.43 -11.02 -14.93
CA HIS A 80 -5.33 -9.79 -15.72
C HIS A 80 -6.72 -9.24 -16.07
N GLU A 81 -7.58 -9.14 -15.05
CA GLU A 81 -8.94 -8.63 -15.18
C GLU A 81 -9.20 -7.57 -14.11
N TRP A 82 -9.98 -6.53 -14.45
CA TRP A 82 -10.65 -5.77 -13.41
C TRP A 82 -12.05 -6.33 -13.23
N VAL A 83 -12.48 -6.37 -11.98
CA VAL A 83 -13.66 -7.10 -11.56
C VAL A 83 -14.58 -6.13 -10.83
N TYR A 84 -15.86 -6.20 -11.13
CA TYR A 84 -16.94 -5.59 -10.35
C TYR A 84 -17.85 -6.69 -9.82
N GLN A 85 -18.23 -6.59 -8.55
CA GLN A 85 -19.21 -7.46 -7.92
C GLN A 85 -20.16 -6.67 -7.03
N SER A 86 -21.41 -7.10 -7.00
CA SER A 86 -22.44 -6.58 -6.11
C SER A 86 -23.11 -7.72 -5.36
N SER A 87 -23.49 -7.50 -4.09
CA SER A 87 -24.28 -8.46 -3.32
C SER A 87 -25.72 -8.62 -3.83
N LYS A 88 -26.11 -7.89 -4.89
CA LYS A 88 -27.32 -8.14 -5.69
C LYS A 88 -27.17 -9.30 -6.69
N GLY A 89 -25.96 -9.82 -6.89
CA GLY A 89 -25.66 -10.87 -7.86
C GLY A 89 -25.11 -10.35 -9.19
N THR A 90 -25.00 -9.04 -9.40
CA THR A 90 -24.31 -8.46 -10.56
C THR A 90 -22.81 -8.72 -10.45
N ALA A 91 -22.21 -9.25 -11.51
CA ALA A 91 -20.76 -9.42 -11.60
C ALA A 91 -20.29 -9.15 -13.04
N GLU A 92 -19.19 -8.42 -13.16
CA GLU A 92 -18.55 -8.11 -14.44
C GLU A 92 -17.05 -8.36 -14.30
N ARG A 93 -16.45 -8.89 -15.36
CA ARG A 93 -15.01 -9.09 -15.50
C ARG A 93 -14.60 -8.56 -16.85
N ARG A 94 -13.56 -7.74 -16.89
CA ARG A 94 -13.03 -7.20 -18.14
C ARG A 94 -11.50 -7.20 -18.12
N PRO A 95 -10.85 -7.37 -19.28
CA PRO A 95 -9.39 -7.42 -19.34
C PRO A 95 -8.73 -6.15 -18.80
N LEU A 96 -7.62 -6.31 -18.10
CA LEU A 96 -6.67 -5.23 -17.81
C LEU A 96 -5.69 -5.09 -18.98
N GLY A 97 -5.39 -3.85 -19.33
CA GLY A 97 -4.47 -3.50 -20.42
C GLY A 97 -5.20 -3.21 -21.73
N GLY A 98 -4.61 -2.33 -22.54
CA GLY A 98 -5.22 -1.86 -23.79
C GLY A 98 -6.17 -0.66 -23.62
N GLN A 99 -6.38 -0.18 -22.39
CA GLN A 99 -7.15 1.04 -22.12
C GLN A 99 -6.23 2.25 -21.87
N SER A 100 -6.69 3.44 -22.29
CA SER A 100 -6.21 4.71 -21.78
C SER A 100 -6.76 4.98 -20.36
N PRO A 101 -6.16 5.92 -19.60
CA PRO A 101 -6.76 6.41 -18.35
C PRO A 101 -8.22 6.84 -18.51
N ALA A 102 -8.54 7.59 -19.57
CA ALA A 102 -9.89 8.07 -19.85
C ALA A 102 -10.86 6.92 -20.13
N ALA A 103 -10.45 5.97 -20.98
CA ALA A 103 -11.25 4.79 -21.32
C ALA A 103 -11.52 3.91 -20.09
N PHE A 104 -10.52 3.71 -19.22
CA PHE A 104 -10.69 2.92 -18.00
C PHE A 104 -11.68 3.56 -17.02
N LEU A 105 -11.60 4.88 -16.81
CA LEU A 105 -12.57 5.61 -15.99
C LEU A 105 -13.99 5.51 -16.56
N ALA A 106 -14.15 5.69 -17.88
CA ALA A 106 -15.44 5.58 -18.55
C ALA A 106 -16.04 4.17 -18.44
N GLU A 107 -15.20 3.15 -18.60
CA GLU A 107 -15.59 1.74 -18.45
C GLU A 107 -16.06 1.41 -17.02
N VAL A 108 -15.30 1.83 -16.00
CA VAL A 108 -15.66 1.60 -14.59
C VAL A 108 -16.96 2.32 -14.22
N THR A 109 -17.10 3.59 -14.59
CA THR A 109 -18.31 4.38 -14.29
C THR A 109 -19.54 3.86 -15.04
N ALA A 110 -19.38 3.37 -16.27
CA ALA A 110 -20.47 2.76 -17.02
C ALA A 110 -20.97 1.45 -16.38
N VAL A 111 -20.06 0.60 -15.88
CA VAL A 111 -20.46 -0.64 -15.17
C VAL A 111 -21.15 -0.33 -13.85
N LEU A 112 -20.61 0.61 -13.06
CA LEU A 112 -21.25 1.09 -11.83
C LEU A 112 -22.67 1.62 -12.09
N GLY A 113 -22.85 2.39 -13.17
CA GLY A 113 -24.15 2.94 -13.56
C GLY A 113 -25.23 1.87 -13.83
N ARG A 114 -24.86 0.64 -14.21
CA ARG A 114 -25.82 -0.47 -14.41
C ARG A 114 -26.50 -0.89 -13.10
N ASP A 115 -25.85 -0.67 -11.96
CA ASP A 115 -26.41 -0.89 -10.64
C ASP A 115 -26.95 0.42 -10.00
N GLY A 116 -27.04 1.50 -10.78
CA GLY A 116 -27.54 2.81 -10.34
C GLY A 116 -26.51 3.63 -9.55
N LEU A 117 -25.22 3.28 -9.64
CA LEU A 117 -24.14 3.94 -8.91
C LEU A 117 -23.50 5.01 -9.78
N HIS A 118 -23.51 6.25 -9.30
CA HIS A 118 -22.94 7.40 -10.00
C HIS A 118 -21.99 8.17 -9.06
N PRO A 119 -20.80 7.62 -8.79
CA PRO A 119 -19.83 8.30 -7.93
C PRO A 119 -19.38 9.63 -8.56
N GLU A 120 -19.33 10.69 -7.76
CA GLU A 120 -18.78 11.99 -8.19
C GLU A 120 -17.25 11.89 -8.28
N ILE A 121 -16.76 11.69 -9.50
CA ILE A 121 -15.32 11.58 -9.81
C ILE A 121 -14.96 12.67 -10.81
N ASP A 122 -13.99 13.52 -10.44
CA ASP A 122 -13.39 14.48 -11.36
C ASP A 122 -12.62 13.71 -12.45
N PRO A 123 -13.01 13.83 -13.74
CA PRO A 123 -12.32 13.14 -14.83
C PRO A 123 -11.01 13.84 -15.24
N ALA A 124 -10.77 15.10 -14.82
CA ALA A 124 -9.62 15.87 -15.29
C ALA A 124 -8.26 15.19 -15.04
N PRO A 125 -8.01 14.47 -13.93
CA PRO A 125 -6.76 13.73 -13.75
C PRO A 125 -6.58 12.53 -14.68
N PHE A 126 -7.67 12.05 -15.31
CA PHE A 126 -7.69 10.85 -16.14
C PHE A 126 -7.92 11.15 -17.63
N HIS A 127 -7.72 12.40 -18.06
CA HIS A 127 -8.04 12.86 -19.41
C HIS A 127 -7.12 12.30 -20.52
N ASP A 128 -6.01 11.64 -20.18
CA ASP A 128 -5.09 11.10 -21.18
C ASP A 128 -5.77 9.95 -21.96
N GLU A 129 -5.72 10.05 -23.28
CA GLU A 129 -6.30 9.08 -24.22
C GLU A 129 -5.27 8.09 -24.76
N ARG A 130 -4.00 8.23 -24.36
CA ARG A 130 -2.95 7.28 -24.74
C ARG A 130 -3.10 5.99 -23.96
N VAL A 131 -3.07 4.87 -24.68
CA VAL A 131 -3.08 3.54 -24.08
C VAL A 131 -1.82 3.35 -23.25
N GLY A 132 -2.00 2.97 -21.99
CA GLY A 132 -0.89 2.67 -21.08
C GLY A 132 -0.19 1.37 -21.45
N VAL A 133 1.10 1.27 -21.11
CA VAL A 133 1.84 0.01 -21.25
C VAL A 133 1.34 -0.99 -20.21
N TYR A 134 1.04 -2.21 -20.63
CA TYR A 134 0.61 -3.29 -19.74
C TYR A 134 1.20 -4.62 -20.24
N ASP A 135 2.30 -5.03 -19.64
CA ASP A 135 2.91 -6.33 -19.88
C ASP A 135 2.44 -7.34 -18.81
N GLN A 136 1.75 -8.40 -19.24
CA GLN A 136 1.17 -9.38 -18.32
C GLN A 136 2.23 -10.10 -17.48
N ALA A 137 3.39 -10.43 -18.06
CA ALA A 137 4.45 -11.11 -17.31
C ALA A 137 5.02 -10.20 -16.22
N ALA A 138 5.29 -8.94 -16.56
CA ALA A 138 5.80 -7.92 -15.66
C ALA A 138 4.80 -7.60 -14.52
N VAL A 139 3.49 -7.59 -14.83
CA VAL A 139 2.43 -7.44 -13.83
C VAL A 139 2.32 -8.68 -12.94
N GLY A 140 2.50 -9.89 -13.49
CA GLY A 140 2.54 -11.14 -12.73
C GLY A 140 3.69 -11.17 -11.72
N GLU A 141 4.86 -10.65 -12.10
CA GLU A 141 6.01 -10.45 -11.20
C GLU A 141 5.68 -9.47 -10.08
N PHE A 142 5.11 -8.30 -10.40
CA PHE A 142 4.66 -7.33 -9.40
C PHE A 142 3.67 -7.96 -8.42
N ALA A 143 2.68 -8.73 -8.91
CA ALA A 143 1.72 -9.42 -8.06
C ALA A 143 2.40 -10.44 -7.13
N ALA A 144 3.44 -11.14 -7.58
CA ALA A 144 4.23 -12.03 -6.75
C ALA A 144 4.99 -11.27 -5.65
N VAL A 145 5.64 -10.15 -6.00
CA VAL A 145 6.32 -9.28 -5.03
C VAL A 145 5.34 -8.74 -3.99
N LEU A 146 4.18 -8.23 -4.43
CA LEU A 146 3.16 -7.70 -3.55
C LEU A 146 2.68 -8.73 -2.51
N ARG A 147 2.49 -9.98 -2.91
CA ARG A 147 2.13 -11.08 -1.99
C ARG A 147 3.22 -11.36 -0.96
N GLN A 148 4.49 -11.42 -1.39
CA GLN A 148 5.61 -11.65 -0.48
C GLN A 148 5.73 -10.55 0.57
N ILE A 149 5.64 -9.28 0.12
CA ILE A 149 5.68 -8.13 1.02
C ILE A 149 4.50 -8.15 1.98
N TYR A 150 3.29 -8.43 1.48
CA TYR A 150 2.08 -8.49 2.31
C TYR A 150 2.21 -9.54 3.42
N MET A 151 2.77 -10.73 3.14
CA MET A 151 2.99 -11.76 4.15
C MET A 151 3.95 -11.29 5.25
N LEU A 152 5.06 -10.66 4.88
CA LEU A 152 6.03 -10.14 5.86
C LEU A 152 5.47 -8.94 6.64
N MET A 153 4.78 -8.00 5.99
CA MET A 153 4.12 -6.90 6.67
C MET A 153 3.04 -7.41 7.62
N SER A 154 2.30 -8.46 7.24
CA SER A 154 1.28 -9.08 8.11
C SER A 154 1.90 -9.72 9.35
N GLN A 155 3.03 -10.41 9.19
CA GLN A 155 3.80 -10.93 10.31
C GLN A 155 4.27 -9.80 11.23
N PHE A 156 4.95 -8.79 10.67
CA PHE A 156 5.45 -7.66 11.44
C PHE A 156 4.33 -6.91 12.17
N LYS A 157 3.22 -6.63 11.47
CA LYS A 157 2.02 -6.02 12.06
C LYS A 157 1.48 -6.83 13.25
N GLY A 158 1.50 -8.16 13.16
CA GLY A 158 1.06 -9.06 14.23
C GLY A 158 1.95 -9.03 15.48
N GLU A 159 3.20 -8.57 15.35
CA GLU A 159 4.14 -8.40 16.46
C GLU A 159 3.91 -7.08 17.23
N LEU A 160 3.19 -6.13 16.63
CA LEU A 160 2.96 -4.81 17.21
C LEU A 160 1.76 -4.83 18.17
N ARG A 161 1.96 -4.39 19.41
CA ARG A 161 0.90 -4.31 20.42
C ARG A 161 -0.03 -3.11 20.25
N GLY A 162 0.48 -2.03 19.66
CA GLY A 162 -0.25 -0.78 19.47
C GLY A 162 -1.25 -0.84 18.33
N GLU A 163 -2.10 0.19 18.23
CA GLU A 163 -3.00 0.36 17.10
C GLU A 163 -2.19 0.47 15.79
N THR A 164 -2.70 -0.15 14.73
CA THR A 164 -2.09 -0.14 13.40
C THR A 164 -3.16 0.05 12.34
N SER A 165 -2.81 0.71 11.22
CA SER A 165 -3.70 0.75 10.06
C SER A 165 -3.78 -0.62 9.39
N PRO A 166 -4.75 -0.85 8.48
CA PRO A 166 -4.64 -1.92 7.51
C PRO A 166 -3.35 -1.79 6.69
N ILE A 167 -2.84 -2.91 6.17
CA ILE A 167 -1.83 -2.91 5.11
C ILE A 167 -2.56 -2.55 3.82
N GLN A 168 -2.14 -1.45 3.20
CA GLN A 168 -2.95 -0.79 2.19
C GLN A 168 -2.12 -0.21 1.06
N MET A 169 -2.64 -0.33 -0.16
CA MET A 169 -2.06 0.28 -1.35
C MET A 169 -2.64 1.69 -1.48
N TRP A 170 -1.77 2.70 -1.43
CA TRP A 170 -2.12 4.09 -1.62
C TRP A 170 -2.12 4.44 -3.11
N PRO A 171 -3.28 4.74 -3.72
CA PRO A 171 -3.34 4.91 -5.17
C PRO A 171 -2.53 6.12 -5.67
N HIS A 172 -2.35 7.14 -4.83
CA HIS A 172 -1.72 8.37 -5.27
C HIS A 172 -0.24 8.17 -5.63
N HIS A 173 0.54 7.48 -4.78
CA HIS A 173 1.96 7.20 -5.02
C HIS A 173 2.23 5.74 -5.41
N PHE A 174 1.17 4.91 -5.44
CA PHE A 174 1.23 3.48 -5.77
C PHE A 174 2.20 2.69 -4.88
N ASP A 175 2.16 3.01 -3.58
CA ASP A 175 2.96 2.37 -2.55
C ASP A 175 2.09 1.52 -1.61
N LEU A 176 2.62 0.38 -1.18
CA LEU A 176 2.02 -0.47 -0.16
C LEU A 176 2.54 -0.02 1.20
N ALA A 177 1.66 0.33 2.12
CA ALA A 177 2.07 0.86 3.42
C ALA A 177 1.17 0.42 4.58
N MET A 178 1.71 0.53 5.79
CA MET A 178 0.95 0.46 7.04
C MET A 178 1.46 1.51 8.02
N LEU A 179 0.56 2.02 8.85
CA LEU A 179 0.87 2.93 9.96
C LEU A 179 0.87 2.16 11.28
N ALA A 180 1.80 2.52 12.16
CA ALA A 180 1.78 2.14 13.58
C ALA A 180 1.69 3.40 14.43
N PHE A 181 0.75 3.42 15.38
CA PHE A 181 0.43 4.59 16.17
C PHE A 181 0.97 4.47 17.59
N SER A 182 1.46 5.56 18.18
CA SER A 182 1.87 5.58 19.58
C SER A 182 0.68 5.72 20.53
N GLY A 183 -0.45 6.20 20.00
CA GLY A 183 -1.63 6.60 20.76
C GLY A 183 -1.57 8.03 21.31
N ARG A 184 -0.51 8.79 20.98
CA ARG A 184 -0.38 10.19 21.35
C ARG A 184 -0.83 11.10 20.22
N LEU A 185 -1.44 12.23 20.58
CA LEU A 185 -1.66 13.34 19.66
C LEU A 185 -0.37 14.14 19.50
N VAL A 186 -0.17 14.68 18.30
CA VAL A 186 0.92 15.60 17.99
C VAL A 186 0.58 16.99 18.52
N GLU A 187 1.46 17.55 19.34
CA GLU A 187 1.26 18.87 19.92
C GLU A 187 1.11 19.95 18.83
N GLY A 188 0.12 20.82 19.01
CA GLY A 188 -0.17 21.91 18.06
C GLY A 188 -0.92 21.50 16.80
N GLN A 189 -1.19 20.20 16.59
CA GLN A 189 -2.04 19.74 15.50
C GLN A 189 -3.51 19.74 15.93
N ASP A 190 -4.40 20.03 14.98
CA ASP A 190 -5.84 19.85 15.17
C ASP A 190 -6.12 18.35 15.38
N PRO A 191 -6.74 17.92 16.50
CA PRO A 191 -7.10 16.52 16.72
C PRO A 191 -8.05 15.93 15.67
N ALA A 192 -8.73 16.77 14.89
CA ALA A 192 -9.55 16.33 13.75
C ALA A 192 -8.75 16.14 12.44
N ASN A 193 -7.45 16.44 12.43
CA ASN A 193 -6.60 16.28 11.26
C ASN A 193 -6.22 14.80 11.06
N GLU A 194 -6.90 14.17 10.12
CA GLU A 194 -6.70 12.75 9.77
C GLU A 194 -5.25 12.36 9.44
N GLU A 195 -4.44 13.29 8.95
CA GLU A 195 -3.08 12.98 8.46
C GLU A 195 -2.00 13.21 9.52
N TYR A 196 -2.20 14.24 10.35
CA TYR A 196 -1.15 14.77 11.22
C TYR A 196 -1.54 14.83 12.70
N ALA A 197 -2.79 14.50 13.09
CA ALA A 197 -3.20 14.55 14.49
C ALA A 197 -2.47 13.52 15.35
N ASP A 198 -2.22 12.32 14.82
CA ASP A 198 -1.68 11.19 15.58
C ASP A 198 -0.19 10.98 15.32
N GLU A 199 0.57 10.80 16.40
CA GLU A 199 1.97 10.42 16.30
C GLU A 199 2.09 8.97 15.81
N GLN A 200 2.81 8.80 14.70
CA GLN A 200 2.80 7.57 13.93
C GLN A 200 4.14 7.29 13.25
N MET A 201 4.37 6.01 12.97
CA MET A 201 5.37 5.55 12.02
C MET A 201 4.68 4.99 10.78
N ASN A 202 5.22 5.28 9.61
CA ASN A 202 4.81 4.67 8.35
C ASN A 202 5.86 3.68 7.89
N PHE A 203 5.43 2.47 7.54
CA PHE A 203 6.25 1.40 6.97
C PHE A 203 5.71 1.09 5.59
N GLY A 204 6.50 1.31 4.55
CA GLY A 204 6.01 1.16 3.20
C GLY A 204 7.01 0.60 2.20
N PHE A 205 6.49 0.33 1.02
CA PHE A 205 7.17 -0.16 -0.15
C PHE A 205 6.67 0.60 -1.37
N ALA A 206 7.58 1.20 -2.14
CA ALA A 206 7.28 1.88 -3.38
C ALA A 206 7.99 1.19 -4.55
N PRO A 207 7.33 1.03 -5.72
CA PRO A 207 7.96 0.41 -6.88
C PRO A 207 9.02 1.31 -7.53
N ALA A 208 8.86 2.62 -7.43
CA ALA A 208 9.79 3.69 -7.75
C ALA A 208 9.09 5.04 -7.49
N ASP A 209 9.86 6.12 -7.41
CA ASP A 209 9.33 7.49 -7.54
C ASP A 209 10.35 8.42 -8.24
N ALA A 210 10.03 9.72 -8.30
CA ALA A 210 10.87 10.71 -8.96
C ALA A 210 12.23 10.95 -8.27
N SER A 211 12.32 10.69 -6.96
CA SER A 211 13.54 10.81 -6.16
C SER A 211 14.37 9.54 -6.12
N ILE A 212 13.72 8.37 -6.15
CA ILE A 212 14.34 7.05 -6.09
C ILE A 212 13.76 6.21 -7.24
N PRO A 213 14.46 6.12 -8.40
CA PRO A 213 13.94 5.50 -9.62
C PRO A 213 14.05 3.96 -9.60
N GLU A 214 14.10 3.36 -8.42
CA GLU A 214 14.22 1.93 -8.20
C GLU A 214 13.30 1.51 -7.05
N PRO A 215 12.96 0.21 -6.91
CA PRO A 215 12.05 -0.22 -5.85
C PRO A 215 12.73 -0.16 -4.49
N TYR A 216 12.01 0.31 -3.47
CA TYR A 216 12.57 0.47 -2.14
C TYR A 216 11.51 0.32 -1.04
N PHE A 217 11.97 -0.12 0.13
CA PHE A 217 11.21 -0.03 1.38
C PHE A 217 11.60 1.24 2.11
N TYR A 218 10.63 1.84 2.79
CA TYR A 218 10.86 3.05 3.57
C TYR A 218 10.21 2.96 4.95
N ILE A 219 10.79 3.69 5.88
CA ILE A 219 10.22 3.93 7.20
C ILE A 219 10.30 5.42 7.48
N THR A 220 9.16 6.06 7.73
CA THR A 220 9.09 7.46 8.16
C THR A 220 8.38 7.57 9.50
N ALA A 221 8.58 8.68 10.19
CA ALA A 221 7.90 8.98 11.45
C ALA A 221 7.32 10.39 11.39
N TYR A 222 6.15 10.57 12.00
CA TYR A 222 5.51 11.86 12.15
C TYR A 222 5.03 12.04 13.61
N PRO A 223 5.47 13.12 14.30
CA PRO A 223 6.61 13.95 13.94
C PRO A 223 7.91 13.15 13.85
N PHE A 224 8.83 13.62 13.02
CA PHE A 224 10.15 12.99 12.92
C PHE A 224 10.99 13.32 14.17
N GLN A 225 11.57 12.29 14.77
CA GLN A 225 12.45 12.40 15.93
C GLN A 225 13.91 12.22 15.49
N PRO A 226 14.78 13.25 15.55
CA PRO A 226 16.15 13.19 15.05
C PRO A 226 16.99 12.04 15.64
N GLN A 227 16.72 11.66 16.89
CA GLN A 227 17.39 10.56 17.59
C GLN A 227 17.21 9.21 16.88
N LEU A 228 16.17 9.06 16.04
CA LEU A 228 16.01 7.86 15.22
C LEU A 228 17.22 7.61 14.32
N MET A 229 17.83 8.67 13.78
CA MET A 229 18.99 8.55 12.88
C MET A 229 20.25 8.00 13.56
N GLU A 230 20.29 7.99 14.89
CA GLU A 230 21.38 7.37 15.67
C GLU A 230 21.26 5.84 15.69
N THR A 231 20.11 5.29 15.27
CA THR A 231 19.87 3.85 15.23
C THR A 231 20.67 3.20 14.11
N PRO A 232 21.55 2.22 14.41
CA PRO A 232 22.24 1.44 13.40
C PRO A 232 21.22 0.64 12.58
N LEU A 233 21.26 0.77 11.25
CA LEU A 233 20.39 0.02 10.35
C LEU A 233 21.07 -1.29 9.90
N PRO A 234 20.29 -2.32 9.50
CA PRO A 234 20.84 -3.52 8.87
C PRO A 234 21.70 -3.20 7.63
N THR A 235 22.57 -4.13 7.26
CA THR A 235 23.43 -4.02 6.07
C THR A 235 22.60 -3.67 4.83
N ALA A 236 23.09 -2.71 4.02
CA ALA A 236 22.46 -2.13 2.82
C ALA A 236 21.31 -1.13 3.05
N ALA A 237 20.74 -1.02 4.25
CA ALA A 237 19.81 0.07 4.58
C ALA A 237 20.57 1.37 4.94
N TYR A 238 19.93 2.52 4.74
CA TYR A 238 20.51 3.83 5.01
C TYR A 238 19.46 4.86 5.43
N TRP A 239 19.88 5.93 6.10
CA TRP A 239 19.03 7.08 6.40
C TRP A 239 19.01 8.06 5.22
N HIS A 240 17.81 8.47 4.83
CA HIS A 240 17.56 9.39 3.73
C HIS A 240 17.01 10.71 4.26
N THR A 241 17.43 11.84 3.65
CA THR A 241 17.04 13.20 4.08
C THR A 241 16.68 14.12 2.90
N ALA A 242 16.58 13.62 1.67
CA ALA A 242 16.41 14.44 0.47
C ALA A 242 14.98 14.38 -0.07
N GLY A 243 14.13 15.33 0.33
CA GLY A 243 12.71 15.37 -0.05
C GLY A 243 11.80 14.80 1.04
N PHE A 244 12.22 13.72 1.70
CA PHE A 244 11.65 13.28 2.97
C PHE A 244 12.75 12.78 3.93
N THR A 245 12.41 12.60 5.20
CA THR A 245 13.32 12.02 6.20
C THR A 245 12.82 10.66 6.65
N GLY A 246 13.66 9.63 6.49
CA GLY A 246 13.29 8.26 6.82
C GLY A 246 14.43 7.27 6.60
N ALA A 247 14.21 6.03 7.01
CA ALA A 247 15.12 4.93 6.71
C ALA A 247 14.69 4.27 5.39
N ILE A 248 15.66 3.86 4.58
CA ILE A 248 15.43 3.19 3.29
C ILE A 248 16.17 1.85 3.27
N LEU A 249 15.52 0.84 2.74
CA LEU A 249 16.13 -0.44 2.36
C LEU A 249 15.86 -0.67 0.86
N PRO A 250 16.89 -0.59 0.00
CA PRO A 250 16.74 -0.89 -1.43
C PRO A 250 16.23 -2.31 -1.64
N TYR A 251 15.27 -2.48 -2.55
CA TYR A 251 14.72 -3.81 -2.83
C TYR A 251 15.77 -4.78 -3.37
N ALA A 252 16.74 -4.28 -4.15
CA ALA A 252 17.83 -5.08 -4.71
C ALA A 252 18.72 -5.74 -3.64
N ALA A 253 18.74 -5.22 -2.41
CA ALA A 253 19.43 -5.88 -1.30
C ALA A 253 18.75 -7.20 -0.90
N LEU A 254 17.42 -7.30 -1.07
CA LEU A 254 16.66 -8.51 -0.75
C LEU A 254 16.79 -9.59 -1.82
N THR A 255 17.00 -9.24 -3.09
CA THR A 255 17.11 -10.24 -4.16
C THR A 255 18.42 -11.03 -4.11
N THR A 256 19.40 -10.55 -3.35
CA THR A 256 20.73 -11.15 -3.21
C THR A 256 21.05 -11.62 -1.79
N ALA A 257 20.16 -11.36 -0.83
CA ALA A 257 20.34 -11.79 0.56
C ALA A 257 20.10 -13.29 0.75
N GLU A 258 20.87 -13.93 1.63
CA GLU A 258 20.68 -15.34 1.99
C GLU A 258 19.36 -15.59 2.74
N ALA A 259 18.91 -14.60 3.53
CA ALA A 259 17.67 -14.64 4.30
C ALA A 259 16.90 -13.30 4.15
N PRO A 260 16.23 -13.07 3.01
CA PRO A 260 15.65 -11.78 2.69
C PRO A 260 14.43 -11.42 3.56
N ASP A 261 13.68 -12.41 4.01
CA ASP A 261 12.64 -12.24 5.03
C ASP A 261 13.21 -11.68 6.34
N GLN A 262 14.33 -12.25 6.81
CA GLN A 262 14.98 -11.82 8.04
C GLN A 262 15.59 -10.42 7.90
N LEU A 263 16.14 -10.10 6.73
CA LEU A 263 16.67 -8.75 6.45
C LEU A 263 15.55 -7.71 6.50
N LEU A 264 14.41 -7.94 5.82
CA LEU A 264 13.31 -6.99 5.79
C LEU A 264 12.61 -6.86 7.15
N LEU A 265 12.30 -7.97 7.80
CA LEU A 265 11.73 -7.95 9.15
C LEU A 265 12.69 -7.31 10.16
N GLY A 266 13.99 -7.58 10.04
CA GLY A 266 15.04 -6.98 10.85
C GLY A 266 15.11 -5.47 10.66
N PHE A 267 14.97 -4.97 9.43
CA PHE A 267 14.89 -3.55 9.12
C PHE A 267 13.70 -2.88 9.83
N TRP A 268 12.49 -3.40 9.67
CA TRP A 268 11.30 -2.83 10.33
C TRP A 268 11.39 -2.90 11.87
N ARG A 269 11.77 -4.05 12.43
CA ARG A 269 11.90 -4.26 13.88
C ARG A 269 12.95 -3.35 14.50
N THR A 270 14.07 -3.14 13.82
CA THR A 270 15.17 -2.29 14.32
C THR A 270 14.71 -0.85 14.50
N VAL A 271 14.09 -0.27 13.47
CA VAL A 271 13.66 1.14 13.51
C VAL A 271 12.45 1.31 14.42
N TYR A 272 11.46 0.41 14.37
CA TYR A 272 10.31 0.46 15.28
C TYR A 272 10.72 0.33 16.75
N GLY A 273 11.64 -0.59 17.07
CA GLY A 273 12.13 -0.78 18.44
C GLY A 273 12.91 0.42 18.97
N ALA A 274 13.58 1.19 18.10
CA ALA A 274 14.20 2.45 18.48
C ALA A 274 13.15 3.53 18.77
N TRP A 275 12.17 3.69 17.89
CA TRP A 275 11.07 4.64 18.08
C TRP A 275 10.27 4.35 19.35
N GLU A 276 9.92 3.08 19.60
CA GLU A 276 9.15 2.69 20.78
C GLU A 276 9.89 3.04 22.09
N LYS A 277 11.23 2.95 22.10
CA LYS A 277 12.07 3.37 23.24
C LYS A 277 12.02 4.89 23.44
N ILE A 278 12.08 5.67 22.37
CA ILE A 278 12.02 7.13 22.44
C ILE A 278 10.65 7.54 22.99
N VAL A 279 9.56 7.04 22.39
CA VAL A 279 8.17 7.26 22.82
C VAL A 279 8.02 6.95 24.31
N LYS A 280 8.45 5.77 24.77
CA LYS A 280 8.36 5.39 26.20
C LYS A 280 9.20 6.27 27.13
N SER A 281 10.32 6.82 26.66
CA SER A 281 11.19 7.68 27.46
C SER A 281 10.58 9.05 27.71
N GLU A 282 9.79 9.56 26.75
CA GLU A 282 9.09 10.83 26.84
C GLU A 282 7.86 10.74 27.75
N SER A 283 7.14 9.61 27.72
CA SER A 283 5.97 9.38 28.60
C SER A 283 6.30 9.23 30.09
N LYS A 284 7.58 9.15 30.46
CA LYS A 284 8.03 9.10 31.86
C LYS A 284 8.47 10.47 32.40
N ARG A 285 8.50 11.50 31.56
CA ARG A 285 8.78 12.89 31.95
C ARG A 285 7.47 13.63 32.20
#